data_AF-A0AA43JA24-F1
#
_entry.id   AF-A0AA43JA24-F1
#
_cell.length_a   1.000
_cell.length_b   1.000
_cell.length_c   1.000
_cell.angle_alpha   90.00
_cell.angle_beta   90.00
_cell.angle_gamma   90.00
#
_symmetry.space_group_name_H-M   'P 1'
#
loop_
_entity.id
_entity.type
_entity.pdbx_description
1 polymer ?
#
loop_
_entity_poly.entity_id
_entity_poly.type
_entity_poly.pdbx_seq_one_letter_code
_entity_poly.pdbx_strand_id
1 'polypeptide(L)'
;MITSYTVILTPSLRLIRWHRQKAGTVEHTHHVLKNELAATALPSGKFGANAAWFRLNILTDNLLSALKRLALPGDLFDARPKRLRFLVFNIVGKVVQHARRTLVRLTSVVQQSLLGLARSKIVALSPA
;
A
#
# COMPACT_ATOMS: atom_id res chain seq x y z
N MET A 1 15.27 36.85 -24.89
CA MET A 1 15.43 35.76 -25.88
C MET A 1 16.83 35.18 -25.69
N ILE A 2 17.01 34.24 -24.75
CA ILE A 2 18.20 33.37 -24.68
C ILE A 2 17.65 31.97 -24.44
N THR A 3 17.76 31.19 -25.49
CA THR A 3 17.22 29.85 -25.70
C THR A 3 18.01 28.81 -24.91
N SER A 4 17.27 27.89 -24.28
CA SER A 4 17.59 26.47 -24.06
C SER A 4 19.03 26.08 -23.73
N TYR A 5 19.40 26.14 -22.44
CA TYR A 5 20.45 25.26 -21.92
C TYR A 5 19.79 24.08 -21.22
N THR A 6 19.63 23.02 -21.99
CA THR A 6 19.32 21.67 -21.54
C THR A 6 20.19 21.34 -20.33
N VAL A 7 19.58 21.33 -19.16
CA VAL A 7 20.18 20.84 -17.91
C VAL A 7 20.40 19.34 -18.10
N ILE A 8 21.52 19.00 -18.74
CA ILE A 8 22.11 17.68 -18.69
C ILE A 8 22.53 17.50 -17.23
N LEU A 9 21.66 16.84 -16.47
CA LEU A 9 21.95 16.33 -15.14
C LEU A 9 23.28 15.59 -15.19
N THR A 10 24.34 16.22 -14.69
CA THR A 10 25.61 15.53 -14.48
C THR A 10 25.34 14.27 -13.64
N PRO A 11 25.95 13.12 -13.97
CA PRO A 11 25.66 11.86 -13.30
C PRO A 11 25.84 11.93 -11.77
N SER A 12 26.72 12.81 -11.29
CA SER A 12 26.92 13.13 -9.87
C SER A 12 25.68 13.75 -9.21
N LEU A 13 25.04 14.74 -9.84
CA LEU A 13 23.80 15.35 -9.31
C LEU A 13 22.62 14.36 -9.33
N ARG A 14 22.57 13.47 -10.33
CA ARG A 14 21.55 12.42 -10.41
C ARG A 14 21.71 11.41 -9.27
N LEU A 15 22.94 11.02 -8.94
CA LEU A 15 23.25 10.13 -7.81
C LEU A 15 22.85 10.77 -6.47
N ILE A 16 23.19 12.04 -6.26
CA ILE A 16 22.84 12.78 -5.04
C ILE A 16 21.30 12.88 -4.90
N ARG A 17 20.58 13.16 -5.98
CA ARG A 17 19.11 13.22 -5.97
C ARG A 17 18.50 11.86 -5.65
N TRP A 18 18.99 10.78 -6.26
CA TRP A 18 18.53 9.43 -5.95
C TRP A 18 18.80 9.03 -4.49
N HIS A 19 19.97 9.39 -3.96
CA HIS A 19 20.30 9.15 -2.55
C HIS A 19 19.33 9.90 -1.62
N ARG A 20 19.05 11.18 -1.90
CA ARG A 20 18.13 12.01 -1.10
C ARG A 20 16.68 11.53 -1.16
N GLN A 21 16.24 10.93 -2.27
CA GLN A 21 14.90 10.35 -2.37
C GLN A 21 14.66 9.25 -1.32
N LYS A 22 15.71 8.55 -0.86
CA LYS A 22 15.59 7.51 0.18
C LYS A 22 15.52 8.09 1.60
N ALA A 23 16.16 9.23 1.83
CA ALA A 23 16.44 9.78 3.16
C ALA A 23 15.24 10.45 3.87
N GLY A 24 14.09 10.61 3.20
CA GLY A 24 12.84 11.08 3.84
C GLY A 24 11.70 10.06 3.79
N THR A 25 11.87 8.97 3.04
CA THR A 25 10.84 7.92 2.90
C THR A 25 10.90 6.94 4.06
N VAL A 26 12.09 6.71 4.64
CA VAL A 26 12.26 5.75 5.72
C VAL A 26 11.56 6.20 7.02
N GLU A 27 11.55 7.49 7.32
CA GLU A 27 10.84 8.07 8.46
C GLU A 27 9.33 7.90 8.30
N HIS A 28 8.82 8.03 7.07
CA HIS A 28 7.42 7.78 6.78
C HIS A 28 7.07 6.31 7.01
N THR A 29 7.89 5.38 6.52
CA THR A 29 7.72 3.94 6.77
C THR A 29 7.79 3.62 8.26
N HIS A 30 8.76 4.17 9.00
CA HIS A 30 8.86 4.00 10.46
C HIS A 30 7.62 4.54 11.18
N HIS A 31 7.14 5.72 10.80
CA HIS A 31 5.92 6.28 11.36
C HIS A 31 4.70 5.37 11.10
N VAL A 32 4.56 4.85 9.88
CA VAL A 32 3.47 3.93 9.52
C VAL A 32 3.56 2.63 10.32
N LEU A 33 4.72 1.99 10.38
CA LEU A 33 4.92 0.76 11.15
C LEU A 33 4.60 0.97 12.63
N LYS A 34 5.11 2.04 13.22
CA LYS A 34 4.95 2.34 14.65
C LYS A 34 3.50 2.67 15.02
N ASN A 35 2.87 3.57 14.27
CA ASN A 35 1.62 4.22 14.66
C ASN A 35 0.37 3.65 13.97
N GLU A 36 0.52 2.98 12.83
CA GLU A 36 -0.60 2.50 12.02
C GLU A 36 -0.71 0.97 11.99
N LEU A 37 0.43 0.26 12.03
CA LEU A 37 0.47 -1.20 11.98
C LEU A 37 0.73 -1.86 13.34
N ALA A 38 0.97 -1.06 14.39
CA ALA A 38 1.21 -1.51 15.77
C ALA A 38 2.49 -2.34 15.94
N ALA A 39 3.54 -2.03 15.18
CA ALA A 39 4.85 -2.65 15.34
C ALA A 39 5.47 -2.45 16.74
N THR A 40 5.04 -1.40 17.47
CA THR A 40 5.47 -1.10 18.84
C THR A 40 4.82 -2.01 19.89
N ALA A 41 3.63 -2.55 19.61
CA ALA A 41 2.88 -3.37 20.56
C ALA A 41 3.29 -4.83 20.39
N LEU A 42 4.29 -5.26 21.17
CA LEU A 42 4.82 -6.61 21.10
C LEU A 42 3.88 -7.60 21.83
N PRO A 43 3.42 -8.68 21.15
CA PRO A 43 2.40 -9.57 21.71
C PRO A 43 2.95 -10.61 22.70
N SER A 44 4.28 -10.72 22.86
CA SER A 44 4.91 -11.79 23.65
C SER A 44 6.17 -11.32 24.36
N GLY A 45 6.56 -12.00 25.46
CA GLY A 45 7.88 -11.85 26.07
C GLY A 45 9.00 -12.58 25.30
N LYS A 46 8.67 -13.35 24.25
CA LYS A 46 9.63 -14.14 23.47
C LYS A 46 10.18 -13.32 22.29
N PHE A 47 11.50 -13.16 22.23
CA PHE A 47 12.17 -12.39 21.17
C PHE A 47 11.85 -12.90 19.76
N GLY A 48 11.87 -14.22 19.54
CA GLY A 48 11.55 -14.81 18.23
C GLY A 48 10.12 -14.55 17.76
N ALA A 49 9.15 -14.58 18.67
CA ALA A 49 7.75 -14.27 18.36
C ALA A 49 7.58 -12.79 17.99
N ASN A 50 8.29 -11.90 18.70
CA ASN A 50 8.29 -10.46 18.41
C ASN A 50 8.98 -10.13 17.08
N ALA A 51 10.05 -10.84 16.73
CA ALA A 51 10.68 -10.72 15.42
C ALA A 51 9.73 -11.15 14.28
N ALA A 52 8.98 -12.25 14.48
CA ALA A 52 7.96 -12.67 13.53
C ALA A 52 6.83 -11.63 13.40
N TRP A 53 6.35 -11.08 14.53
CA TRP A 53 5.38 -9.99 14.55
C TRP A 53 5.85 -8.77 13.74
N PHE A 54 7.09 -8.33 13.96
CA PHE A 54 7.67 -7.20 13.23
C PHE A 54 7.80 -7.49 11.72
N ARG A 55 8.16 -8.72 11.33
CA ARG A 55 8.19 -9.13 9.92
C ARG A 55 6.81 -9.09 9.27
N LEU A 56 5.76 -9.52 9.96
CA LEU A 56 4.38 -9.43 9.47
C LEU A 56 3.96 -7.97 9.24
N ASN A 57 4.37 -7.06 10.12
CA ASN A 57 4.14 -5.62 9.96
C ASN A 57 4.78 -5.09 8.66
N ILE A 58 6.06 -5.40 8.43
CA ILE A 58 6.78 -4.99 7.22
C ILE A 58 6.13 -5.58 5.95
N LEU A 59 5.79 -6.87 5.97
CA LEU A 59 5.10 -7.51 4.84
C LEU A 59 3.77 -6.83 4.55
N THR A 60 3.01 -6.48 5.59
CA THR A 60 1.75 -5.74 5.44
C THR A 60 1.98 -4.37 4.79
N ASP A 61 2.97 -3.60 5.24
CA ASP A 61 3.30 -2.29 4.66
C ASP A 61 3.67 -2.39 3.17
N ASN A 62 4.48 -3.38 2.81
CA ASN A 62 4.86 -3.64 1.42
C ASN A 62 3.67 -4.02 0.55
N LEU A 63 2.79 -4.90 1.04
CA LEU A 63 1.57 -5.30 0.33
C LEU A 63 0.62 -4.12 0.14
N LEU A 64 0.44 -3.29 1.17
CA LEU A 64 -0.39 -2.09 1.06
C LEU A 64 0.21 -1.08 0.07
N SER A 65 1.53 -0.90 0.09
CA SER A 65 2.23 -0.05 -0.87
C SER A 65 2.08 -0.54 -2.31
N ALA A 66 2.18 -1.85 -2.54
CA ALA A 66 1.94 -2.46 -3.84
C ALA A 66 0.47 -2.28 -4.27
N LEU A 67 -0.48 -2.57 -3.37
CA LEU A 67 -1.92 -2.44 -3.62
C LEU A 67 -2.30 -1.01 -4.04
N LYS A 68 -1.78 0.00 -3.33
CA LYS A 68 -2.01 1.43 -3.64
C LYS A 68 -1.49 1.82 -5.01
N ARG A 69 -0.33 1.29 -5.41
CA ARG A 69 0.30 1.58 -6.71
C ARG A 69 -0.38 0.85 -7.88
N LEU A 70 -0.84 -0.37 -7.65
CA LEU A 70 -1.29 -1.27 -8.70
C LEU A 70 -2.79 -1.21 -8.95
N ALA A 71 -3.60 -1.08 -7.90
CA ALA A 71 -5.04 -1.34 -7.99
C ALA A 71 -5.93 -0.15 -7.63
N LEU A 72 -5.50 0.76 -6.76
CA LEU A 72 -6.36 1.83 -6.26
C LEU A 72 -6.34 3.09 -7.15
N PRO A 73 -7.44 3.88 -7.15
CA PRO A 73 -7.48 5.18 -7.83
C PRO A 73 -6.62 6.23 -7.09
N GLY A 74 -6.25 7.30 -7.81
CA GLY A 74 -5.25 8.29 -7.38
C GLY A 74 -5.49 8.90 -6.00
N ASP A 75 -6.75 9.13 -5.63
CA ASP A 75 -7.12 9.71 -4.33
C ASP A 75 -6.76 8.83 -3.11
N LEU A 76 -6.49 7.54 -3.33
CA LEU A 76 -6.07 6.59 -2.31
C LEU A 76 -4.58 6.19 -2.42
N PHE A 77 -3.83 6.77 -3.36
CA PHE A 77 -2.40 6.47 -3.53
C PHE A 77 -1.59 6.84 -2.28
N ASP A 78 -1.90 8.00 -1.69
CA ASP A 78 -1.28 8.51 -0.45
C ASP A 78 -2.10 8.18 0.81
N ALA A 79 -3.10 7.29 0.70
CA ALA A 79 -3.90 6.90 1.86
C ALA A 79 -3.03 6.16 2.88
N ARG A 80 -3.18 6.57 4.16
CA ARG A 80 -2.61 5.85 5.30
C ARG A 80 -3.34 4.51 5.53
N PRO A 81 -2.67 3.49 6.11
CA PRO A 81 -3.29 2.19 6.36
C PRO A 81 -4.59 2.25 7.17
N LYS A 82 -4.73 3.14 8.16
CA LYS A 82 -6.02 3.31 8.88
C LYS A 82 -7.15 3.78 7.97
N ARG A 83 -6.90 4.74 7.08
CA ARG A 83 -7.90 5.21 6.10
C ARG A 83 -8.32 4.06 5.19
N LEU A 84 -7.35 3.28 4.72
CA LEU A 84 -7.61 2.11 3.87
C LEU A 84 -8.37 1.01 4.63
N ARG A 85 -8.07 0.80 5.92
CA ARG A 85 -8.82 -0.07 6.81
C ARG A 85 -10.30 0.29 6.82
N PHE A 86 -10.65 1.56 6.99
CA PHE A 86 -12.06 1.95 7.05
C PHE A 86 -12.76 1.99 5.69
N LEU A 87 -12.07 2.43 4.64
CA LEU A 87 -12.70 2.59 3.32
C LEU A 87 -12.78 1.30 2.50
N VAL A 88 -11.80 0.40 2.65
CA VAL A 88 -11.66 -0.79 1.79
C VAL A 88 -11.80 -2.10 2.58
N PHE A 89 -11.22 -2.20 3.79
CA PHE A 89 -11.22 -3.48 4.51
C PHE A 89 -12.38 -3.66 5.49
N ASN A 90 -12.86 -2.58 6.10
CA ASN A 90 -13.96 -2.58 7.05
C ASN A 90 -15.30 -2.31 6.35
N ILE A 91 -15.41 -2.79 5.11
CA ILE A 91 -16.66 -2.72 4.36
C ILE A 91 -17.61 -3.76 4.93
N VAL A 92 -18.82 -3.33 5.28
CA VAL A 92 -19.91 -4.25 5.60
C VAL A 92 -20.32 -4.96 4.31
N GLY A 93 -19.87 -6.20 4.16
CA GLY A 93 -20.20 -7.06 3.04
C GLY A 93 -20.26 -8.51 3.47
N LYS A 94 -21.18 -9.27 2.87
CA LYS A 94 -21.30 -10.71 3.12
C LYS A 94 -20.45 -11.46 2.10
N VAL A 95 -19.38 -12.10 2.56
CA VAL A 95 -18.66 -13.08 1.75
C VAL A 95 -19.48 -14.36 1.73
N VAL A 96 -19.91 -14.77 0.54
CA VAL A 96 -20.69 -15.98 0.30
C VAL A 96 -19.88 -16.89 -0.60
N GLN A 97 -19.62 -18.11 -0.14
CA GLN A 97 -19.08 -19.15 -1.00
C GLN A 97 -20.23 -20.00 -1.55
N HIS A 98 -20.31 -20.10 -2.87
CA HIS A 98 -21.32 -20.90 -3.54
C HIS A 98 -20.73 -21.52 -4.81
N ALA A 99 -20.95 -22.82 -5.03
CA ALA A 99 -20.51 -23.55 -6.24
C ALA A 99 -19.03 -23.31 -6.61
N ARG A 100 -18.10 -23.39 -5.64
CA ARG A 100 -16.65 -23.10 -5.81
C ARG A 100 -16.34 -21.66 -6.24
N ARG A 101 -17.28 -20.73 -6.09
CA ARG A 101 -17.10 -19.30 -6.34
C ARG A 101 -17.19 -18.54 -5.02
N THR A 102 -16.27 -17.62 -4.80
CA THR A 102 -16.33 -16.66 -3.71
C THR A 102 -16.97 -15.38 -4.22
N LEU A 103 -18.14 -15.07 -3.68
CA LEU A 103 -18.92 -13.88 -4.00
C LEU A 103 -18.85 -12.92 -2.81
N VAL A 104 -18.70 -11.63 -3.09
CA VAL A 104 -18.78 -10.59 -2.05
C VAL A 104 -20.02 -9.76 -2.33
N ARG A 105 -21.02 -9.86 -1.46
CA ARG A 105 -22.20 -8.98 -1.50
C ARG A 105 -21.89 -7.70 -0.76
N LEU A 106 -21.96 -6.59 -1.47
CA LEU A 106 -21.65 -5.25 -0.96
C LEU A 106 -22.93 -4.42 -0.93
N THR A 107 -23.17 -3.70 0.15
CA THR A 107 -24.40 -2.90 0.31
C THR A 107 -24.31 -1.54 -0.39
N SER A 108 -23.12 -0.96 -0.56
CA SER A 108 -22.94 0.37 -1.14
C SER A 108 -22.47 0.31 -2.60
N VAL A 109 -23.13 1.10 -3.46
CA VAL A 109 -22.80 1.25 -4.89
C VAL A 109 -21.40 1.82 -5.11
N VAL A 110 -20.99 2.79 -4.27
CA VAL A 110 -19.66 3.42 -4.36
C VAL A 110 -18.54 2.42 -4.02
N GLN A 111 -18.79 1.52 -3.08
CA GLN A 111 -17.84 0.46 -2.72
C GLN A 111 -17.76 -0.62 -3.80
N GLN A 112 -18.88 -0.95 -4.44
CA GLN A 112 -18.93 -1.88 -5.56
C GLN A 112 -18.11 -1.36 -6.75
N SER A 113 -18.24 -0.09 -7.11
CA SER A 113 -17.48 0.49 -8.22
C SER A 113 -15.99 0.55 -7.92
N LEU A 114 -15.60 1.00 -6.72
CA LEU A 114 -14.20 1.05 -6.29
C LEU A 114 -13.55 -0.35 -6.31
N LEU A 115 -14.21 -1.35 -5.73
CA LEU A 115 -13.70 -2.73 -5.68
C LEU A 115 -13.73 -3.40 -7.06
N GLY A 116 -14.71 -3.07 -7.91
CA GLY A 116 -14.76 -3.52 -9.29
C GLY A 116 -13.55 -3.04 -10.10
N LEU A 117 -13.21 -1.75 -9.97
CA LEU A 117 -12.02 -1.16 -10.63
C LEU A 117 -10.71 -1.74 -10.07
N ALA A 118 -10.60 -1.87 -8.76
CA ALA A 118 -9.41 -2.47 -8.15
C ALA A 118 -9.23 -3.93 -8.61
N ARG A 119 -10.33 -4.69 -8.67
CA ARG A 119 -10.32 -6.08 -9.14
C ARG A 119 -9.92 -6.18 -10.61
N SER A 120 -10.45 -5.34 -11.50
CA SER A 120 -10.11 -5.41 -12.93
C SER A 120 -8.63 -5.14 -13.15
N LYS A 121 -8.04 -4.17 -12.45
CA LYS A 121 -6.59 -3.93 -12.48
C LYS A 121 -5.79 -5.11 -11.96
N ILE A 122 -6.20 -5.74 -10.85
CA ILE A 122 -5.50 -6.92 -10.30
C ILE A 122 -5.58 -8.10 -11.28
N VAL A 123 -6.74 -8.34 -11.90
CA VAL A 123 -6.89 -9.42 -12.89
C VAL A 123 -6.01 -9.17 -14.11
N ALA A 124 -5.88 -7.92 -14.56
CA ALA A 124 -4.99 -7.55 -15.66
C ALA A 124 -3.49 -7.78 -15.35
N LEU A 125 -3.11 -7.89 -14.06
CA LEU A 125 -1.75 -8.20 -13.63
C LEU A 125 -1.48 -9.71 -13.54
N SER A 126 -2.50 -10.55 -13.66
CA SER A 126 -2.30 -12.00 -13.67
C SER A 126 -1.53 -12.40 -14.93
N PRO A 127 -0.44 -13.16 -14.83
CA PRO A 127 0.14 -13.80 -16.00
C PRO A 127 -0.92 -14.71 -16.64
N ALA A 128 -0.99 -14.69 -17.96
CA ALA A 128 -1.88 -15.52 -18.77
C ALA A 128 -1.54 -17.01 -18.65
#